data_AF-A0A5E4KY26-F1
#
_entry.id   AF-A0A5E4KY26-F1
#
_cell.length_a   1.000
_cell.length_b   1.000
_cell.length_c   1.000
_cell.angle_alpha   90.00
_cell.angle_beta   90.00
_cell.angle_gamma   90.00
#
_symmetry.space_group_name_H-M   'P 1'
#
loop_
_entity.id
_entity.type
_entity.pdbx_description
1 polymer ?
#
loop_
_entity_poly.entity_id
_entity_poly.type
_entity_poly.pdbx_seq_one_letter_code
_entity_poly.pdbx_strand_id
1 'polypeptide(L)'
;MRKGKIHHLIEMNNKKLELRHDRHTVSLLTDHMVLTPKYRGKILTGEVAFITEGVIRATCAEMSIKIIDIAVNTDHIHLFFQ
;
A
#
# COMPACT_ATOMS: atom_id res chain seq x y z
N MET A 1 31.32 20.47 6.93
CA MET A 1 30.03 20.14 6.29
C MET A 1 29.49 18.79 6.80
N ARG A 2 28.73 18.76 7.91
CA ARG A 2 28.05 17.54 8.41
C ARG A 2 26.64 17.82 8.97
N LYS A 3 26.05 18.98 8.65
CA LYS A 3 24.72 19.39 9.15
C LYS A 3 23.53 18.83 8.34
N GLY A 4 23.75 18.27 7.14
CA GLY A 4 22.67 17.80 6.26
C GLY A 4 22.03 16.45 6.64
N LYS A 5 22.77 15.53 7.29
CA LYS A 5 22.24 14.20 7.66
C LYS A 5 21.29 14.22 8.86
N ILE A 6 21.45 15.20 9.75
CA ILE A 6 20.64 15.30 10.97
C ILE A 6 19.25 15.87 10.68
N HIS A 7 19.14 16.84 9.76
CA HIS A 7 17.84 17.39 9.34
C HIS A 7 16.93 16.35 8.67
N HIS A 8 17.49 15.49 7.80
CA HIS A 8 16.73 14.41 7.17
C HIS A 8 16.21 13.37 8.18
N LEU A 9 16.95 13.12 9.27
CA LEU A 9 16.54 12.20 10.33
C LEU A 9 15.39 12.78 11.20
N ILE A 10 15.37 14.09 11.41
CA ILE A 10 14.35 14.79 12.21
C ILE A 10 13.01 14.87 11.44
N GLU A 11 13.05 14.94 10.11
CA GLU A 11 11.86 14.95 9.25
C GLU A 11 11.12 13.60 9.20
N MET A 12 11.85 12.47 9.30
CA MET A 12 11.24 11.13 9.32
C MET A 12 10.46 10.85 10.60
N ASN A 13 10.82 11.49 11.72
CA ASN A 13 10.15 11.29 13.02
C ASN A 13 8.90 12.17 13.20
N ASN A 14 8.61 13.06 12.25
CA ASN A 14 7.53 14.05 12.34
C ASN A 14 6.40 13.81 11.30
N LYS A 15 6.30 12.61 10.73
CA LYS A 15 5.06 12.19 10.08
C LYS A 15 4.01 11.94 11.15
N LYS A 16 3.26 12.99 11.46
CA LYS A 16 2.03 12.92 12.24
C LYS A 16 1.16 11.80 11.65
N LEU A 17 0.88 10.76 12.43
CA LEU A 17 0.01 9.67 12.01
C LEU A 17 -1.37 10.26 11.71
N GLU A 18 -1.73 10.34 10.44
CA GLU A 18 -3.06 10.76 10.01
C GLU A 18 -4.06 9.67 10.42
N LEU A 19 -4.77 9.92 11.52
CA LEU A 19 -5.81 9.03 12.01
C LEU A 19 -7.06 9.21 11.14
N ARG A 20 -7.68 8.09 10.75
CA ARG A 20 -8.99 8.11 10.09
C ARG A 20 -10.04 8.49 11.13
N HIS A 21 -10.83 9.50 10.81
CA HIS A 21 -11.94 9.94 11.65
C HIS A 21 -13.26 9.64 10.94
N ASP A 22 -14.15 8.97 11.65
CA ASP A 22 -15.56 8.80 11.33
C ASP A 22 -16.39 9.42 12.47
N ARG A 23 -17.72 9.52 12.30
CA ARG A 23 -18.62 10.21 13.23
C ARG A 23 -18.46 9.80 14.70
N HIS A 24 -18.11 8.53 14.93
CA HIS A 24 -17.98 7.95 16.27
C HIS A 24 -16.70 7.13 16.47
N THR A 25 -15.78 7.14 15.50
CA THR A 25 -14.59 6.28 15.51
C THR A 25 -13.37 7.06 15.08
N VAL A 26 -12.28 6.92 15.83
CA VAL A 26 -10.94 7.37 15.41
C VAL A 26 -10.07 6.14 15.37
N SER A 27 -9.51 5.83 14.20
CA SER A 27 -8.74 4.60 14.01
C SER A 27 -7.54 4.80 13.10
N LEU A 28 -6.54 3.93 13.29
CA LEU A 28 -5.40 3.77 12.42
C LEU A 28 -5.33 2.29 12.05
N LEU A 29 -6.15 1.89 11.09
CA LEU A 29 -6.19 0.52 10.59
C LEU A 29 -5.35 0.46 9.34
N THR A 30 -4.10 0.04 9.48
CA THR A 30 -3.23 -0.28 8.35
C THR A 30 -3.00 -1.77 8.33
N ASP A 31 -3.31 -2.40 7.21
CA ASP A 31 -3.19 -3.85 7.05
C ASP A 31 -2.38 -4.22 5.81
N HIS A 32 -1.72 -5.38 5.88
CA HIS A 32 -0.93 -5.99 4.82
C HIS A 32 -1.62 -7.26 4.33
N MET A 33 -2.22 -7.17 3.15
CA MET A 33 -2.85 -8.30 2.50
C MET A 33 -1.95 -8.89 1.42
N VAL A 34 -1.89 -10.22 1.36
CA VAL A 34 -1.17 -10.95 0.31
C VAL A 34 -2.16 -11.75 -0.53
N LEU A 35 -2.22 -11.46 -1.83
CA LEU A 35 -3.06 -12.17 -2.79
C LEU A 35 -2.19 -13.10 -3.62
N THR A 36 -2.58 -14.37 -3.74
CA THR A 36 -1.84 -15.37 -4.52
C THR A 36 -2.75 -15.95 -5.60
N PRO A 37 -2.29 -16.07 -6.86
CA PRO A 37 -3.03 -16.74 -7.92
C PRO A 37 -3.27 -18.20 -7.57
N LYS A 38 -4.30 -18.81 -8.16
CA LYS A 38 -4.62 -20.22 -7.94
C LYS A 38 -3.40 -21.09 -8.23
N TYR A 39 -3.09 -22.02 -7.31
CA TYR A 39 -1.90 -22.87 -7.35
C TYR A 39 -0.55 -22.13 -7.35
N ARG A 40 -0.51 -20.85 -6.98
CA ARG A 40 0.71 -20.03 -6.96
C ARG A 40 1.44 -20.02 -8.31
N GLY A 41 0.66 -20.07 -9.41
CA GLY A 41 1.20 -19.99 -10.76
C GLY A 41 1.90 -18.66 -11.00
N LYS A 42 3.05 -18.69 -11.68
CA LYS A 42 3.84 -17.49 -12.02
C LYS A 42 3.25 -16.73 -13.21
N ILE A 43 1.99 -16.31 -13.09
CA ILE A 43 1.19 -15.73 -14.18
C ILE A 43 1.13 -14.20 -14.14
N LEU A 44 1.54 -13.59 -13.02
CA LEU A 44 1.49 -12.14 -12.82
C LEU A 44 2.73 -11.50 -13.46
N THR A 45 2.80 -11.55 -14.79
CA THR A 45 3.93 -11.03 -15.58
C THR A 45 3.43 -10.22 -16.76
N GLY A 46 4.20 -9.20 -17.16
CA GLY A 46 3.89 -8.37 -18.33
C GLY A 46 2.53 -7.68 -18.20
N GLU A 47 1.69 -7.83 -19.23
CA GLU A 47 0.37 -7.22 -19.30
C GLU A 47 -0.56 -7.69 -18.18
N VAL A 48 -0.49 -8.96 -17.77
CA VAL A 48 -1.34 -9.51 -16.70
C VAL A 48 -1.09 -8.78 -15.38
N ALA A 49 0.18 -8.52 -15.04
CA ALA A 49 0.54 -7.78 -13.84
C ALA A 49 0.00 -6.34 -13.88
N PHE A 50 0.16 -5.67 -15.02
CA PHE A 50 -0.28 -4.30 -15.22
C PHE A 50 -1.80 -4.15 -15.08
N ILE A 51 -2.57 -5.02 -15.74
CA ILE A 51 -4.03 -5.02 -15.65
C ILE A 51 -4.47 -5.34 -14.22
N THR A 52 -3.86 -6.35 -13.58
CA THR A 52 -4.22 -6.74 -12.21
C THR A 52 -4.00 -5.59 -11.23
N GLU A 53 -2.88 -4.88 -11.33
CA GLU A 53 -2.62 -3.70 -10.49
C GLU A 53 -3.68 -2.61 -10.73
N GLY A 54 -4.01 -2.33 -11.99
CA GLY A 54 -5.04 -1.36 -12.35
C GLY A 54 -6.41 -1.68 -11.78
N VAL A 55 -6.83 -2.95 -11.87
CA VAL A 55 -8.10 -3.43 -11.31
C VAL A 55 -8.12 -3.27 -9.78
N ILE A 56 -7.04 -3.67 -9.09
CA ILE A 56 -6.95 -3.53 -7.63
C ILE A 56 -7.06 -2.07 -7.22
N ARG A 57 -6.35 -1.17 -7.90
CA ARG A 57 -6.40 0.27 -7.62
C ARG A 57 -7.80 0.86 -7.87
N ALA A 58 -8.46 0.48 -8.95
CA ALA A 58 -9.83 0.91 -9.25
C ALA A 58 -10.81 0.45 -8.17
N THR A 59 -10.76 -0.82 -7.77
CA THR A 59 -11.60 -1.37 -6.70
C THR A 59 -11.36 -0.68 -5.36
N CYS A 60 -10.10 -0.43 -4.99
CA CYS A 60 -9.82 0.31 -3.76
C CYS A 60 -10.35 1.76 -3.81
N ALA A 61 -10.28 2.42 -4.96
CA ALA A 61 -10.83 3.76 -5.14
C ALA A 61 -12.36 3.78 -4.97
N GLU A 62 -13.07 2.81 -5.55
CA GLU A 62 -14.52 2.66 -5.38
C GLU A 62 -14.92 2.42 -3.93
N MET A 63 -14.12 1.65 -3.19
CA MET A 63 -14.33 1.37 -1.77
C MET A 63 -13.85 2.48 -0.83
N SER A 64 -13.29 3.58 -1.36
CA SER A 64 -12.66 4.66 -0.57
C SER A 64 -11.55 4.16 0.37
N ILE A 65 -10.79 3.14 -0.06
CA ILE A 65 -9.64 2.59 0.65
C ILE A 65 -8.36 3.29 0.17
N LYS A 66 -7.53 3.74 1.11
CA LYS A 66 -6.26 4.41 0.81
C LYS A 66 -5.15 3.38 0.64
N ILE A 67 -4.69 3.18 -0.59
CA ILE A 67 -3.51 2.35 -0.85
C ILE A 67 -2.26 3.13 -0.41
N ILE A 68 -1.47 2.53 0.47
CA ILE A 68 -0.16 3.06 0.88
C ILE A 68 0.91 2.55 -0.08
N ASP A 69 0.88 1.24 -0.36
CA ASP A 69 1.83 0.60 -1.27
C ASP A 69 1.22 -0.65 -1.92
N ILE A 70 1.68 -0.98 -3.12
CA ILE A 70 1.30 -2.22 -3.82
C ILE A 70 2.51 -2.74 -4.60
N ALA A 71 2.80 -4.02 -4.42
CA ALA A 71 3.88 -4.71 -5.12
C ALA A 71 3.35 -6.00 -5.75
N VAL A 72 3.44 -6.08 -7.08
CA VAL A 72 3.03 -7.25 -7.85
C VAL A 72 4.27 -8.10 -8.16
N ASN A 73 4.37 -9.26 -7.51
CA ASN A 73 5.36 -10.28 -7.82
C ASN A 73 4.75 -11.33 -8.75
N THR A 74 5.61 -12.10 -9.42
CA THR A 74 5.16 -13.08 -10.44
C THR A 74 4.17 -14.13 -9.91
N ASP A 75 4.26 -14.48 -8.63
CA ASP A 75 3.48 -15.53 -7.97
C ASP A 75 2.60 -15.01 -6.83
N HIS A 76 2.61 -13.71 -6.50
CA HIS A 76 1.76 -13.11 -5.46
C HIS A 76 1.77 -11.57 -5.50
N ILE A 77 0.84 -10.93 -4.81
CA ILE A 77 0.70 -9.48 -4.73
C ILE A 77 0.70 -9.08 -3.26
N HIS A 78 1.51 -8.10 -2.89
CA HIS A 78 1.44 -7.43 -1.61
C HIS A 78 0.62 -6.15 -1.75
N LEU A 79 -0.42 -6.01 -0.94
CA LEU A 79 -1.21 -4.79 -0.83
C LEU A 79 -1.10 -4.25 0.59
N PHE A 80 -0.63 -3.01 0.71
CA PHE A 80 -0.59 -2.29 1.98
C PHE A 80 -1.55 -1.11 1.91
N PHE A 81 -2.56 -1.11 2.77
CA PHE A 81 -3.68 -0.15 2.69
C PHE A 81 -4.16 0.33 4.06
N GLN A 82 -4.93 1.41 4.03
CA GLN A 82 -5.52 2.13 5.18
C GLN A 82 -6.98 2.50 4.91
#